data_AF-A0A9E2NIB1-F1
#
_entry.id   AF-A0A9E2NIB1-F1
#
_cell.length_a   1.000
_cell.length_b   1.000
_cell.length_c   1.000
_cell.angle_alpha   90.00
_cell.angle_beta   90.00
_cell.angle_gamma   90.00
#
_symmetry.space_group_name_H-M   'P 1'
#
loop_
_entity.id
_entity.type
_entity.pdbx_description
1 polymer ?
#
loop_
_entity_poly.entity_id
_entity_poly.type
_entity_poly.pdbx_seq_one_letter_code
_entity_poly.pdbx_strand_id
1 'polypeptide(L)'
;MRAVTTLSVTAGTLAAAPAAQADAVAYLVNVTVRPGYNFPGPDAALAYGNGICEQVRQGGTYSGIVGKVKSDFDTGDDYQAAYLINQAVNELCPALIWQLRNSAAHYTGGPVLGG
;
A
#
# COMPACT_ATOMS: atom_id res chain seq x y z
N MET A 1 -62.45 -10.83 -3.86
CA MET A 1 -61.44 -9.79 -4.14
C MET A 1 -60.06 -10.34 -3.80
N ARG A 2 -59.17 -10.48 -4.79
CA ARG A 2 -57.74 -10.73 -4.57
C ARG A 2 -56.98 -9.62 -5.31
N ALA A 3 -56.35 -8.74 -4.55
CA ALA A 3 -55.48 -7.70 -5.09
C ALA A 3 -54.12 -8.33 -5.42
N VAL A 4 -53.69 -8.20 -6.67
CA VAL A 4 -52.35 -8.60 -7.13
C VAL A 4 -51.48 -7.35 -7.03
N THR A 5 -50.54 -7.34 -6.10
CA THR A 5 -49.58 -6.25 -5.92
C THR A 5 -48.37 -6.54 -6.79
N THR A 6 -48.21 -5.79 -7.88
CA THR A 6 -47.04 -5.85 -8.77
C THR A 6 -45.84 -5.16 -8.11
N LEU A 7 -44.75 -5.89 -7.90
CA LEU A 7 -43.49 -5.37 -7.37
C LEU A 7 -42.61 -4.92 -8.55
N SER A 8 -42.47 -3.61 -8.75
CA SER A 8 -41.59 -3.04 -9.77
C SER A 8 -40.14 -3.09 -9.30
N VAL A 9 -39.29 -3.88 -9.97
CA VAL A 9 -37.83 -3.91 -9.73
C VAL A 9 -37.18 -2.79 -10.54
N THR A 10 -36.72 -1.74 -9.87
CA THR A 10 -35.87 -0.71 -10.47
C THR A 10 -34.44 -1.25 -10.58
N ALA A 11 -33.99 -1.54 -11.80
CA ALA A 11 -32.60 -1.88 -12.08
C ALA A 11 -31.73 -0.61 -12.00
N GLY A 12 -31.06 -0.41 -10.87
CA GLY A 12 -30.04 0.63 -10.73
C GLY A 12 -28.78 0.26 -11.50
N THR A 13 -28.26 1.18 -12.32
CA THR A 13 -26.96 1.03 -12.98
C THR A 13 -25.85 1.08 -11.95
N LEU A 14 -25.16 -0.04 -11.72
CA LEU A 14 -23.93 -0.08 -10.92
C LEU A 14 -22.83 0.65 -11.70
N ALA A 15 -22.59 1.92 -11.38
CA ALA A 15 -21.40 2.63 -11.85
C ALA A 15 -20.17 2.00 -11.18
N ALA A 16 -19.27 1.43 -11.98
CA ALA A 16 -17.98 0.96 -11.48
C ALA A 16 -17.17 2.17 -10.98
N ALA A 17 -16.60 2.06 -9.79
CA ALA A 17 -15.68 3.08 -9.28
C ALA A 17 -14.47 3.22 -10.22
N PRO A 18 -13.93 4.44 -10.42
CA PRO A 18 -12.74 4.62 -11.24
C PRO A 18 -11.59 3.79 -10.67
N ALA A 19 -10.82 3.15 -11.57
CA ALA A 19 -9.61 2.45 -11.16
C ALA A 19 -8.64 3.46 -10.54
N ALA A 20 -8.17 3.18 -9.33
CA ALA A 20 -7.13 3.97 -8.70
C ALA A 20 -5.87 3.96 -9.59
N GLN A 21 -5.34 5.15 -9.84
CA GLN A 21 -4.17 5.37 -10.69
C GLN A 21 -2.93 5.56 -9.85
N ALA A 22 -1.76 5.32 -10.44
CA ALA A 22 -0.50 5.66 -9.80
C ALA A 22 -0.35 7.19 -9.71
N ASP A 23 -0.09 7.71 -8.51
CA ASP A 23 0.19 9.11 -8.20
C ASP A 23 1.60 9.26 -7.61
N ALA A 24 2.56 9.44 -8.51
CA ALA A 24 3.96 9.67 -8.15
C ALA A 24 4.16 10.94 -7.32
N VAL A 25 3.32 11.96 -7.51
CA VAL A 25 3.45 13.24 -6.80
C VAL A 25 2.99 13.08 -5.35
N ALA A 26 1.84 12.44 -5.12
CA ALA A 26 1.36 12.13 -3.78
C ALA A 26 2.35 11.26 -3.00
N TYR A 27 2.91 10.22 -3.64
CA TYR A 27 3.96 9.39 -3.05
C TYR A 27 5.16 10.24 -2.62
N LEU A 28 5.74 11.01 -3.56
CA LEU A 28 6.92 11.82 -3.30
C LEU A 28 6.68 12.81 -2.16
N VAL A 29 5.56 13.54 -2.18
CA VAL A 29 5.20 14.47 -1.10
C VAL A 29 5.21 13.76 0.26
N ASN A 30 4.64 12.56 0.38
CA ASN A 30 4.53 11.88 1.66
C ASN A 30 5.85 11.27 2.18
N VAL A 31 6.80 10.94 1.29
CA VAL A 31 8.04 10.25 1.66
C VAL A 31 9.28 11.12 1.64
N THR A 32 9.30 12.22 0.87
CA THR A 32 10.48 13.11 0.83
C THR A 32 10.42 14.21 1.88
N VAL A 33 9.23 14.60 2.35
CA VAL A 33 9.09 15.60 3.43
C VAL A 33 9.16 14.96 4.82
N ARG A 34 8.92 13.64 4.92
CA ARG A 34 8.97 12.92 6.18
C ARG A 34 10.43 12.63 6.54
N PRO A 35 10.90 13.01 7.74
CA PRO A 35 12.25 12.68 8.18
C PRO A 35 12.42 11.15 8.31
N GLY A 36 13.63 10.65 8.06
CA GLY A 36 14.02 9.26 8.32
C GLY A 36 14.37 8.43 7.09
N TYR A 37 13.87 8.77 5.89
CA TYR A 37 14.22 8.00 4.68
C TYR A 37 15.45 8.53 3.94
N ASN A 38 15.73 9.84 4.03
CA ASN A 38 16.96 10.46 3.48
C ASN A 38 17.29 10.04 2.03
N PHE A 39 16.27 9.88 1.18
CA PHE A 39 16.50 9.52 -0.22
C PHE A 39 17.42 10.55 -0.91
N PRO A 40 18.38 10.12 -1.75
CA PRO A 40 19.27 11.03 -2.48
C PRO A 40 18.55 12.01 -3.42
N GLY A 41 17.31 11.72 -3.79
CA GLY A 41 16.47 12.53 -4.66
C GLY A 41 15.13 11.86 -4.98
N PRO A 42 14.22 12.54 -5.71
CA PRO A 42 12.89 12.02 -6.03
C PRO A 42 12.93 10.75 -6.90
N ASP A 43 13.86 10.65 -7.86
CA ASP A 43 13.99 9.45 -8.69
C ASP A 43 14.40 8.23 -7.86
N ALA A 44 15.26 8.41 -6.86
CA ALA A 44 15.65 7.34 -5.94
C ALA A 44 14.48 6.89 -5.05
N ALA A 45 13.67 7.83 -4.56
CA ALA A 45 12.45 7.52 -3.83
C ALA A 45 11.46 6.73 -4.72
N LEU A 46 11.22 7.18 -5.95
CA LEU A 46 10.33 6.48 -6.89
C LEU A 46 10.85 5.09 -7.23
N ALA A 47 12.14 4.93 -7.48
CA ALA A 47 12.75 3.63 -7.75
C ALA A 47 12.56 2.68 -6.55
N TYR A 48 12.76 3.17 -5.33
CA TYR A 48 12.56 2.39 -4.11
C TYR A 48 11.09 1.97 -3.93
N GLY A 49 10.15 2.91 -4.07
CA GLY A 49 8.71 2.63 -3.99
C GLY A 49 8.23 1.63 -5.04
N ASN A 50 8.71 1.75 -6.29
CA ASN A 50 8.42 0.76 -7.33
C ASN A 50 9.04 -0.62 -7.02
N GLY A 51 10.21 -0.65 -6.37
CA GLY A 51 10.81 -1.87 -5.84
C GLY A 51 9.93 -2.58 -4.83
N ILE A 52 9.33 -1.84 -3.88
CA ILE A 52 8.32 -2.40 -2.94
C ILE A 52 7.15 -2.98 -3.72
N CYS A 53 6.62 -2.25 -4.71
CA CYS A 53 5.52 -2.74 -5.55
C CYS A 53 5.85 -4.06 -6.25
N GLU A 54 7.08 -4.23 -6.73
CA GLU A 54 7.54 -5.49 -7.32
C GLU A 54 7.59 -6.62 -6.29
N GLN A 55 8.10 -6.36 -5.08
CA GLN A 55 8.10 -7.38 -4.02
C GLN A 55 6.69 -7.84 -3.66
N VAL A 56 5.73 -6.90 -3.58
CA VAL A 56 4.33 -7.25 -3.34
C VAL A 56 3.79 -8.07 -4.50
N ARG A 57 4.02 -7.66 -5.75
CA ARG A 57 3.58 -8.35 -6.97
C ARG A 57 4.07 -9.80 -7.03
N GLN A 58 5.32 -10.03 -6.63
CA GLN A 58 5.95 -11.36 -6.56
C GLN A 58 5.43 -12.23 -5.40
N GLY A 59 4.55 -11.70 -4.53
CA GLY A 59 4.02 -12.44 -3.39
C GLY A 59 4.93 -12.43 -2.16
N GLY A 60 5.81 -11.44 -2.02
CA GLY A 60 6.62 -11.23 -0.82
C GLY A 60 5.75 -11.13 0.44
N THR A 61 6.22 -11.71 1.54
CA THR A 61 5.51 -11.63 2.83
C THR A 61 5.61 -10.22 3.41
N TYR A 62 4.55 -9.74 4.05
CA TYR A 62 4.53 -8.39 4.64
C TYR A 62 5.67 -8.19 5.66
N SER A 63 5.92 -9.19 6.51
CA SER A 63 7.02 -9.16 7.47
C SER A 63 8.40 -9.10 6.82
N GLY A 64 8.60 -9.79 5.69
CA GLY A 64 9.84 -9.74 4.93
C GLY A 64 10.09 -8.37 4.30
N ILE A 65 9.04 -7.75 3.74
CA ILE A 65 9.11 -6.40 3.18
C ILE A 65 9.40 -5.38 4.28
N VAL A 66 8.71 -5.44 5.43
CA VAL A 66 9.00 -4.58 6.59
C VAL A 66 10.45 -4.76 7.06
N GLY A 67 10.91 -5.99 7.24
CA GLY A 67 12.29 -6.27 7.66
C GLY A 67 13.33 -5.70 6.70
N LYS A 68 13.08 -5.81 5.39
CA LYS A 68 13.95 -5.21 4.38
C LYS A 68 13.97 -3.68 4.49
N VAL A 69 12.81 -3.04 4.60
CA VAL A 69 12.73 -1.57 4.74
C VAL A 69 13.46 -1.10 6.00
N LYS A 70 13.28 -1.80 7.13
CA LYS A 70 14.02 -1.51 8.37
C LYS A 70 15.53 -1.60 8.18
N SER A 71 16.00 -2.65 7.48
CA SER A 71 17.41 -2.82 7.16
C SER A 71 17.95 -1.75 6.22
N ASP A 72 17.19 -1.39 5.18
CA ASP A 72 17.63 -0.42 4.16
C ASP A 72 17.74 1.01 4.73
N PHE A 73 16.93 1.36 5.74
CA PHE A 73 16.95 2.67 6.41
C PHE A 73 17.58 2.66 7.80
N ASP A 74 18.22 1.56 8.20
CA ASP A 74 18.87 1.41 9.51
C ASP A 74 17.95 1.86 10.67
N THR A 75 16.72 1.35 10.69
CA THR A 75 15.69 1.76 11.67
C THR A 75 15.06 0.56 12.37
N GLY A 76 14.88 0.71 13.69
CA GLY A 76 14.09 -0.22 14.51
C GLY A 76 12.58 0.01 14.42
N ASP A 77 12.13 1.12 13.82
CA ASP A 77 10.75 1.59 13.84
C ASP A 77 9.87 0.89 12.77
N ASP A 78 9.01 0.00 13.24
CA ASP A 78 8.00 -0.68 12.42
C ASP A 78 6.99 0.28 11.79
N TYR A 79 6.66 1.39 12.47
CA TYR A 79 5.70 2.37 11.95
C TYR A 79 6.30 3.12 10.76
N GLN A 80 7.57 3.52 10.85
CA GLN A 80 8.29 4.11 9.73
C GLN A 80 8.29 3.16 8.53
N ALA A 81 8.68 1.89 8.73
CA ALA A 81 8.72 0.92 7.65
C ALA A 81 7.33 0.65 7.03
N ALA A 82 6.32 0.40 7.87
CA ALA A 82 4.95 0.17 7.43
C ALA A 82 4.37 1.37 6.69
N TYR A 83 4.63 2.60 7.17
CA TYR A 83 4.18 3.81 6.52
C TYR A 83 4.72 3.91 5.09
N LEU A 84 6.03 3.70 4.89
CA LEU A 84 6.62 3.74 3.55
C LEU A 84 6.01 2.71 2.60
N ILE A 85 5.79 1.48 3.10
CA ILE A 85 5.18 0.40 2.32
C ILE A 85 3.75 0.78 1.92
N ASN A 86 2.95 1.27 2.87
CA ASN A 86 1.59 1.72 2.60
C ASN A 86 1.54 2.89 1.61
N GLN A 87 2.46 3.86 1.72
CA GLN A 87 2.56 4.95 0.75
C GLN A 87 2.91 4.44 -0.64
N ALA A 88 3.92 3.58 -0.77
CA ALA A 88 4.30 3.02 -2.07
C ALA A 88 3.14 2.25 -2.71
N VAL A 89 2.43 1.41 -1.96
CA VAL A 89 1.38 0.57 -2.54
C VAL A 89 0.10 1.35 -2.83
N ASN A 90 -0.30 2.27 -1.95
CA ASN A 90 -1.49 3.09 -2.19
C ASN A 90 -1.30 4.01 -3.40
N GLU A 91 -0.12 4.64 -3.49
CA GLU A 91 0.09 5.70 -4.46
C GLU A 91 0.74 5.19 -5.75
N LEU A 92 1.60 4.17 -5.75
CA LEU A 92 2.32 3.75 -6.97
C LEU A 92 1.76 2.46 -7.61
N CYS A 93 1.15 1.57 -6.84
CA CYS A 93 0.61 0.31 -7.35
C CYS A 93 -0.72 -0.08 -6.68
N PRO A 94 -1.76 0.77 -6.79
CA PRO A 94 -3.02 0.58 -6.07
C PRO A 94 -3.75 -0.73 -6.43
N ALA A 95 -3.50 -1.28 -7.62
CA ALA A 95 -4.00 -2.61 -8.02
C ALA A 95 -3.54 -3.75 -7.08
N LEU A 96 -2.44 -3.54 -6.34
CA LEU A 96 -1.85 -4.53 -5.42
C LEU A 96 -2.28 -4.34 -3.96
N ILE A 97 -3.12 -3.35 -3.63
CA ILE A 97 -3.55 -3.07 -2.24
C ILE A 97 -4.13 -4.31 -1.56
N TRP A 98 -4.95 -5.08 -2.28
CA TRP A 98 -5.56 -6.27 -1.71
C TRP A 98 -4.52 -7.36 -1.39
N GLN A 99 -3.54 -7.55 -2.27
CA GLN A 99 -2.44 -8.49 -2.08
C GLN A 99 -1.58 -8.10 -0.86
N LEU A 100 -1.23 -6.81 -0.73
CA LEU A 100 -0.52 -6.30 0.45
C LEU A 100 -1.34 -6.55 1.73
N ARG A 101 -2.62 -6.14 1.76
CA ARG A 101 -3.50 -6.30 2.93
C ARG A 101 -3.65 -7.76 3.36
N ASN A 102 -3.83 -8.66 2.40
CA ASN A 102 -3.92 -10.08 2.67
C ASN A 102 -2.61 -10.62 3.27
N SER A 103 -1.46 -10.20 2.74
CA SER A 103 -0.15 -10.60 3.26
C SER A 103 0.14 -10.06 4.68
N ALA A 104 -0.55 -8.99 5.09
CA ALA A 104 -0.40 -8.33 6.38
C ALA A 104 -1.40 -8.80 7.45
N ALA A 105 -2.38 -9.66 7.11
CA ALA A 105 -3.53 -9.97 7.97
C ALA A 105 -3.18 -10.52 9.37
N HIS A 106 -2.00 -11.10 9.54
CA HIS A 106 -1.51 -11.65 10.81
C HIS A 106 -0.21 -10.99 11.28
N TYR A 107 0.13 -9.82 10.72
CA TYR A 107 1.31 -9.09 11.13
C TYR A 107 1.07 -8.42 12.48
N THR A 108 1.89 -8.74 13.47
CA THR A 108 1.81 -8.21 14.84
C THR A 108 2.96 -7.26 15.19
N GLY A 109 3.74 -6.85 14.20
CA GLY A 109 5.03 -6.20 14.42
C GLY A 109 6.20 -7.19 14.25
N GLY A 110 7.31 -6.70 13.73
CA GLY A 110 8.55 -7.43 13.54
C GLY A 110 9.47 -7.25 14.75
N PRO A 111 10.45 -8.14 14.96
CA PRO A 111 11.47 -7.93 15.98
C PRO A 111 12.12 -6.54 15.80
N VAL A 112 12.28 -5.81 16.90
CA VAL A 112 13.15 -4.63 16.92
C VAL A 112 14.56 -5.14 16.69
N LEU A 113 15.11 -4.93 15.49
CA LEU A 113 16.51 -5.19 15.20
C LEU A 113 17.31 -4.07 15.87
N GLY A 114 17.56 -4.21 17.17
CA GLY A 114 18.33 -3.28 17.97
C GLY A 114 19.74 -3.81 18.21
N GLY A 115 20.74 -2.98 17.90
CA GLY A 115 22.16 -3.14 18.20
C GLY A 115 22.95 -1.98 17.63
#